data_AF-A0A660SFQ9-F1
#
_entry.id   AF-A0A660SFQ9-F1
#
_cell.length_a   1.000
_cell.length_b   1.000
_cell.length_c   1.000
_cell.angle_alpha   90.00
_cell.angle_beta   90.00
_cell.angle_gamma   90.00
#
_symmetry.space_group_name_H-M   'P 1'
#
loop_
_entity.id
_entity.type
_entity.pdbx_description
1 polymer ?
#
loop_
_entity_poly.entity_id
_entity_poly.type
_entity_poly.pdbx_seq_one_letter_code
_entity_poly.pdbx_strand_id
1 'polypeptide(L)' 'MPPAGWHEEVGRLCDSEGALFIMDDIRANFRLSINGSHTVTGVRQDMVTMDKSLASGYPIGVLREVKD' A
#
# COMPACT_ATOMS: atom_id res chain seq x y z
N MET A 1 -7.71 9.85 -6.71
CA MET A 1 -7.03 8.67 -7.28
C MET A 1 -6.22 9.13 -8.47
N PRO A 2 -5.02 8.58 -8.69
CA PRO A 2 -4.27 8.85 -9.92
C PRO A 2 -5.01 8.27 -11.14
N PRO A 3 -4.56 8.59 -12.37
CA PRO A 3 -5.12 8.01 -13.58
C PRO A 3 -5.09 6.48 -13.56
N ALA A 4 -5.98 5.86 -14.35
CA ALA A 4 -5.96 4.41 -14.56
C ALA A 4 -4.56 3.96 -15.02
N GLY A 5 -4.09 2.83 -14.50
CA GLY A 5 -2.77 2.28 -14.82
C GLY A 5 -1.58 2.85 -14.03
N TRP A 6 -1.78 3.93 -13.26
CA TRP A 6 -0.67 4.57 -12.55
C TRP A 6 0.09 3.65 -11.60
N HIS A 7 -0.65 2.94 -10.73
CA HIS A 7 -0.03 2.09 -9.72
C HIS A 7 0.62 0.83 -10.32
N GLU A 8 0.05 0.32 -11.42
CA GLU A 8 0.59 -0.83 -12.16
C GLU A 8 1.93 -0.47 -12.79
N GLU A 9 2.02 0.71 -13.40
CA GLU A 9 3.26 1.21 -13.99
C GLU A 9 4.34 1.48 -12.94
N VAL A 10 3.97 2.03 -11.77
CA VAL A 10 4.91 2.18 -10.64
C VAL A 10 5.47 0.81 -10.22
N GLY A 11 4.61 -0.20 -10.04
CA GLY A 11 5.04 -1.55 -9.70
C GLY A 11 5.99 -2.13 -10.75
N ARG A 12 5.63 -2.01 -12.03
CA ARG A 12 6.45 -2.48 -13.16
C ARG A 12 7.83 -1.83 -13.19
N LEU A 13 7.90 -0.52 -12.93
CA LEU A 13 9.16 0.23 -12.90
C LEU A 13 10.03 -0.20 -11.70
N CYS A 14 9.44 -0.34 -10.51
CA CYS A 14 10.14 -0.84 -9.33
C CYS A 14 10.72 -2.23 -9.59
N ASP A 15 9.94 -3.16 -10.12
CA ASP A 15 10.39 -4.51 -10.46
C ASP A 15 11.51 -4.48 -11.51
N SER A 16 11.42 -3.62 -12.54
CA SER A 16 12.46 -3.54 -13.59
C SER A 16 13.80 -2.95 -13.12
N GLU A 17 13.77 -2.09 -12.11
CA GLU A 17 14.95 -1.42 -11.57
C GLU A 17 15.51 -2.11 -10.31
N GLY A 18 14.86 -3.19 -9.84
CA GLY A 18 15.21 -3.84 -8.57
C GLY A 18 14.95 -2.94 -7.35
N ALA A 19 14.05 -1.98 -7.46
CA ALA A 19 13.66 -1.07 -6.38
C ALA A 19 12.45 -1.62 -5.63
N LEU A 20 12.34 -1.32 -4.33
CA LEU A 20 11.17 -1.68 -3.53
C LEU A 20 10.02 -0.69 -3.76
N PHE A 21 8.84 -1.23 -4.06
CA PHE A 21 7.59 -0.48 -4.03
C PHE A 21 6.98 -0.54 -2.61
N ILE A 22 7.06 0.59 -1.89
CA ILE A 22 6.45 0.76 -0.56
C ILE A 22 5.18 1.60 -0.70
N MET A 23 4.04 1.03 -0.30
CA MET A 23 2.77 1.75 -0.29
C MET A 23 2.50 2.38 1.07
N ASP A 24 2.32 3.71 1.08
CA ASP A 24 1.77 4.40 2.25
C ASP A 24 0.24 4.21 2.29
N ASP A 25 -0.20 3.30 3.15
CA ASP A 25 -1.61 2.96 3.32
C ASP A 25 -2.18 3.51 4.65
N ILE A 26 -1.49 4.46 5.29
CA ILE A 26 -1.84 4.94 6.64
C ILE A 26 -3.28 5.48 6.74
N ARG A 27 -3.77 6.20 5.73
CA ARG A 27 -5.15 6.75 5.72
C ARG A 27 -6.15 5.84 5.02
N ALA A 28 -5.69 5.07 4.05
CA ALA A 28 -6.56 4.38 3.12
C ALA A 28 -6.84 2.93 3.57
N ASN A 29 -5.94 2.32 4.33
CA ASN A 29 -6.11 1.00 4.93
C ASN A 29 -7.25 1.02 5.96
N PHE A 30 -8.12 0.00 5.92
CA PHE A 30 -9.37 -0.08 6.69
C PHE A 30 -10.36 1.07 6.47
N ARG A 31 -10.10 1.99 5.52
CA ARG A 31 -11.01 3.08 5.13
C ARG A 31 -11.66 2.85 3.79
N LEU A 32 -10.85 2.55 2.77
CA LEU A 32 -11.34 2.25 1.43
C LEU A 32 -11.81 0.80 1.33
N SER A 33 -11.18 -0.10 2.07
CA SER A 33 -11.50 -1.53 2.12
C SER A 33 -10.97 -2.11 3.43
N ILE A 34 -11.72 -3.07 4.00
CA ILE A 34 -11.24 -3.85 5.16
C ILE A 34 -10.01 -4.70 4.79
N ASN A 35 -9.83 -5.00 3.51
CA ASN A 35 -8.70 -5.77 3.00
C ASN A 35 -7.48 -4.89 2.61
N GLY A 36 -7.55 -3.58 2.83
CA GLY A 36 -6.50 -2.62 2.49
C GLY A 36 -6.71 -1.92 1.14
N SER A 37 -6.06 -0.77 0.91
CA SER A 37 -6.33 0.02 -0.29
C SER A 37 -5.79 -0.61 -1.58
N HIS A 38 -4.75 -1.43 -1.45
CA HIS A 38 -4.18 -2.21 -2.56
C HIS A 38 -5.21 -3.12 -3.26
N THR A 39 -6.25 -3.59 -2.56
CA THR A 39 -7.34 -4.37 -3.19
C THR A 39 -8.26 -3.52 -4.06
N VAL A 40 -8.30 -2.21 -3.81
CA VAL A 40 -9.08 -1.25 -4.61
C VAL A 40 -8.27 -0.78 -5.81
N THR A 41 -6.96 -0.60 -5.65
CA THR A 41 -6.07 -0.18 -6.73
C THR A 41 -5.59 -1.33 -7.62
N GLY A 42 -5.81 -2.60 -7.22
CA GLY A 42 -5.46 -3.78 -8.00
C GLY A 42 -3.96 -4.07 -8.08
N VAL A 43 -3.15 -3.49 -7.19
CA VAL A 43 -1.68 -3.60 -7.27
C VAL A 43 -1.10 -4.40 -6.13
N ARG A 44 0.09 -4.94 -6.37
CA ARG A 44 0.88 -5.68 -5.38
C ARG A 44 2.19 -4.96 -5.11
N GLN A 45 2.22 -4.22 -4.01
CA GLN A 45 3.42 -3.60 -3.43
C GLN A 45 4.30 -4.63 -2.69
N ASP A 46 5.57 -4.30 -2.48
CA ASP A 46 6.51 -5.12 -1.69
C ASP A 46 6.27 -4.95 -0.19
N MET A 47 6.05 -3.71 0.23
CA MET A 47 5.76 -3.37 1.63
C MET A 47 4.63 -2.36 1.75
N VAL A 48 3.99 -2.35 2.92
CA VAL A 48 2.90 -1.43 3.25
C VAL A 48 3.09 -0.81 4.63
N THR A 49 2.84 0.50 4.74
CA THR A 49 2.76 1.19 6.04
C THR A 49 1.31 1.44 6.44
N MET A 50 1.00 1.25 7.72
CA MET A 50 -0.36 1.36 8.26
C MET A 50 -0.36 2.03 9.63
N ASP A 51 -1.42 2.77 9.93
CA ASP A 51 -1.70 3.45 11.21
C ASP A 51 -3.19 3.88 11.20
N LYS A 52 -3.58 4.86 12.01
CA LYS A 52 -4.87 5.54 12.08
C LYS A 52 -6.04 4.61 12.31
N SER A 53 -6.72 4.19 11.25
CA SER A 53 -7.87 3.30 11.38
C SER A 53 -7.45 1.93 11.94
N LEU A 54 -6.24 1.46 11.63
CA LEU A 54 -5.64 0.28 12.27
C LEU A 54 -5.41 0.54 13.77
N ALA A 55 -4.81 1.68 14.10
CA ALA A 55 -4.33 1.97 15.45
C ALA A 55 -5.42 2.46 16.42
N SER A 56 -6.62 2.79 15.93
CA SER A 56 -7.74 3.28 16.76
C SER A 56 -7.35 4.44 17.70
N GLY A 57 -6.45 5.31 17.25
CA GLY A 57 -5.97 6.48 18.02
C GLY A 57 -4.83 6.21 19.01
N TYR A 58 -4.38 4.96 19.16
CA TYR A 58 -3.15 4.65 19.90
C TYR A 58 -1.92 5.01 19.07
N PRO A 59 -0.78 5.34 19.70
CA PRO A 59 0.46 5.66 18.99
C PRO A 59 1.15 4.39 18.48
N ILE A 60 0.61 3.78 17.42
CA ILE A 60 1.09 2.53 16.81
C ILE A 60 1.31 2.75 15.32
N GLY A 61 2.52 2.46 14.84
CA GLY A 61 2.81 2.35 13.41
C GLY A 61 3.15 0.90 13.03
N VAL A 62 2.74 0.49 11.84
CA VAL A 62 3.07 -0.83 11.29
C VAL A 62 3.74 -0.69 9.93
N LEU A 63 4.82 -1.45 9.75
CA LEU A 63 5.42 -1.76 8.46
C LEU A 63 5.31 -3.27 8.25
N ARG A 64 4.77 -3.69 7.09
CA ARG A 64 4.57 -5.11 6.76
C ARG A 64 5.06 -5.41 5.35
N GLU A 65 5.71 -6.55 5.18
CA GLU A 65 6.05 -7.17 3.90
C GLU A 65 4.84 -7.90 3.27
N VAL A 66 4.74 -7.85 1.94
CA VAL A 66 3.57 -8.30 1.15
C VAL A 66 3.96 -9.21 -0.03
N LYS A 67 5.05 -8.94 -0.75
CA LYS A 67 5.65 -9.90 -1.68
C LYS A 67 6.58 -10.85 -0.89
N ASP A 68 6.75 -12.07 -1.40
CA ASP A 68 7.71 -13.06 -0.89
C ASP A 68 9.06 -12.90 -1.59
#